data_AF-A0A954ECT4-F1
#
_entry.id   AF-A0A954ECT4-F1
#
_cell.length_a   1.000
_cell.length_b   1.000
_cell.length_c   1.000
_cell.angle_alpha   90.00
_cell.angle_beta   90.00
_cell.angle_gamma   90.00
#
_symmetry.space_group_name_H-M   'P 1'
#
loop_
_entity.id
_entity.type
_entity.pdbx_description
1 polymer ?
#
loop_
_entity_poly.entity_id
_entity_poly.type
_entity_poly.pdbx_seq_one_letter_code
_entity_poly.pdbx_strand_id
1 'polypeptide(L)'
;MSIMNAFVIPIALLALLSAIDEDKSSQRYGISDGGASWTTMTSDPIPGIDAASVSEVTLYAGPPEGVSFVVWSDLPNSRSGNGGGGARDGAAYKGYHRAKDGRRIDIKAESRDGKTATISIDGVSYDLAKGGLLLVSTQQQPAIVKQVNLDLKTVPNGQEALSRFASTTVDIRTFFQDQRPPHQQDLD
;
A
#
# COMPACT_ATOMS: atom_id res chain seq x y z
N MET A 1 -3.83 54.72 -60.82
CA MET A 1 -5.06 54.41 -60.06
C MET A 1 -5.80 53.31 -60.79
N SER A 2 -5.60 52.05 -60.38
CA SER A 2 -6.53 50.94 -60.61
C SER A 2 -6.09 49.79 -59.69
N ILE A 3 -7.07 49.13 -59.09
CA ILE A 3 -7.00 48.46 -57.79
C ILE A 3 -6.77 46.96 -58.02
N MET A 4 -5.73 46.38 -57.41
CA MET A 4 -5.53 44.93 -57.36
C MET A 4 -6.47 44.31 -56.33
N ASN A 5 -7.35 43.43 -56.78
CA ASN A 5 -8.16 42.54 -55.95
C ASN A 5 -7.25 41.56 -55.18
N ALA A 6 -7.18 41.70 -53.86
CA ALA A 6 -6.63 40.67 -52.99
C ALA A 6 -7.76 39.70 -52.60
N PHE A 7 -7.57 38.44 -52.97
CA PHE A 7 -8.41 37.30 -52.61
C PHE A 7 -8.32 37.07 -51.09
N VAL A 8 -9.44 37.22 -50.39
CA VAL A 8 -9.57 36.81 -48.98
C VAL A 8 -9.90 35.31 -48.97
N ILE A 9 -8.96 34.49 -48.49
CA ILE A 9 -9.23 33.09 -48.17
C ILE A 9 -9.69 33.05 -46.70
N PRO A 10 -10.91 32.60 -46.37
CA PRO A 10 -11.30 32.40 -44.99
C PRO A 10 -10.55 31.18 -44.45
N ILE A 11 -9.74 31.40 -43.41
CA ILE A 11 -9.17 30.34 -42.57
C ILE A 11 -10.34 29.60 -41.94
N ALA A 12 -10.63 28.41 -42.43
CA ALA A 12 -11.58 27.50 -41.82
C ALA A 12 -11.05 27.07 -40.44
N LEU A 13 -11.76 27.49 -39.40
CA LEU A 13 -11.60 27.05 -38.03
C LEU A 13 -11.95 25.55 -37.96
N LEU A 14 -10.94 24.68 -38.05
CA LEU A 14 -11.11 23.25 -37.76
C LEU A 14 -11.20 23.07 -36.24
N ALA A 15 -12.42 23.06 -35.71
CA ALA A 15 -12.68 22.54 -34.38
C ALA A 15 -12.49 21.02 -34.44
N LEU A 16 -11.35 20.53 -33.95
CA LEU A 16 -11.14 19.11 -33.67
C LEU A 16 -11.92 18.78 -32.38
N LEU A 17 -13.20 18.45 -32.55
CA LEU A 17 -14.01 17.77 -31.52
C LEU A 17 -14.13 16.30 -31.94
N SER A 18 -13.37 15.43 -31.28
CA SER A 18 -13.51 13.96 -31.13
C SER A 18 -12.10 13.37 -30.95
N ALA A 19 -11.77 12.57 -29.95
CA ALA A 19 -12.57 11.70 -29.10
C ALA A 19 -12.08 11.77 -27.65
N ILE A 20 -13.02 11.88 -26.72
CA ILE A 20 -12.80 11.33 -25.38
C ILE A 20 -12.86 9.83 -25.59
N ASP A 21 -11.70 9.19 -25.66
CA ASP A 21 -11.60 7.76 -25.50
C ASP A 21 -11.96 7.50 -24.02
N GLU A 22 -13.26 7.37 -23.76
CA GLU A 22 -13.77 6.91 -22.49
C GLU A 22 -13.39 5.42 -22.42
N ASP A 23 -12.12 5.18 -22.07
CA ASP A 23 -11.54 3.86 -21.89
C ASP A 23 -12.47 3.09 -20.96
N LYS A 24 -13.25 2.18 -21.55
CA LYS A 24 -14.17 1.27 -20.86
C LYS A 24 -13.36 0.19 -20.15
N SER A 25 -12.44 0.61 -19.29
CA SER A 25 -12.06 -0.23 -18.18
C SER A 25 -13.33 -0.53 -17.38
N SER A 26 -13.77 -1.78 -17.42
CA SER A 26 -14.97 -2.21 -16.72
C SER A 26 -14.82 -1.84 -15.25
N GLN A 27 -15.78 -1.10 -14.69
CA GLN A 27 -15.74 -0.72 -13.29
C GLN A 27 -15.50 -1.96 -12.41
N ARG A 28 -14.58 -1.85 -11.44
CA ARG A 28 -14.23 -2.94 -10.52
C ARG A 28 -14.69 -2.62 -9.11
N TYR A 29 -15.21 -3.64 -8.44
CA TYR A 29 -15.62 -3.58 -7.04
C TYR A 29 -15.05 -4.76 -6.26
N GLY A 30 -14.60 -4.49 -5.04
CA GLY A 30 -14.06 -5.51 -4.14
C GLY A 30 -12.61 -5.26 -3.78
N ILE A 31 -11.88 -6.34 -3.53
CA ILE A 31 -10.48 -6.28 -3.10
C ILE A 31 -9.62 -7.28 -3.89
N SER A 32 -8.34 -6.97 -4.05
CA SER A 32 -7.30 -7.99 -4.18
C SER A 32 -6.46 -8.02 -2.91
N ASP A 33 -6.05 -9.20 -2.49
CA ASP A 33 -5.24 -9.40 -1.30
C ASP A 33 -4.15 -10.44 -1.57
N GLY A 34 -2.93 -10.11 -1.17
CA GLY A 34 -1.73 -10.90 -1.36
C GLY A 34 -0.68 -10.60 -0.27
N GLY A 35 0.50 -11.16 -0.44
CA GLY A 35 1.63 -10.95 0.47
C GLY A 35 2.23 -12.24 1.00
N ALA A 36 3.06 -12.13 2.03
CA ALA A 36 3.84 -13.24 2.57
C ALA A 36 4.16 -13.05 4.05
N SER A 37 4.51 -14.15 4.73
CA SER A 37 5.06 -14.14 6.08
C SER A 37 6.28 -15.05 6.10
N TRP A 38 7.32 -14.67 6.85
CA TRP A 38 8.54 -15.46 6.95
C TRP A 38 9.21 -15.37 8.30
N THR A 39 10.11 -16.31 8.54
CA THR A 39 11.07 -16.29 9.63
C THR A 39 12.35 -16.94 9.13
N THR A 40 13.44 -16.19 9.16
CA THR A 40 14.79 -16.64 8.81
C THR A 40 15.50 -17.07 10.08
N MET A 41 16.15 -18.23 10.04
CA MET A 41 16.98 -18.70 11.15
C MET A 41 18.34 -17.99 11.12
N THR A 42 18.54 -17.06 12.05
CA THR A 42 19.81 -16.33 12.26
C THR A 42 20.02 -16.13 13.76
N SER A 43 21.26 -15.91 14.18
CA SER A 43 21.62 -15.76 15.60
C SER A 43 21.13 -14.45 16.21
N ASP A 44 20.92 -13.43 15.39
CA ASP A 44 20.48 -12.10 15.83
C ASP A 44 19.43 -11.53 14.84
N PRO A 45 18.20 -12.07 14.85
CA PRO A 45 17.18 -11.68 13.87
C PRO A 45 16.68 -10.26 14.14
N ILE A 46 16.55 -9.47 13.08
CA ILE A 46 15.92 -8.14 13.12
C ILE A 46 14.41 -8.32 12.88
N PRO A 47 13.53 -8.03 13.87
CA PRO A 47 12.09 -8.12 13.70
C PRO A 47 11.62 -7.19 12.56
N GLY A 48 10.78 -7.70 11.65
CA GLY A 48 10.34 -6.97 10.46
C GLY A 48 11.28 -7.09 9.25
N ILE A 49 12.50 -7.61 9.41
CA ILE A 49 13.43 -7.92 8.31
C ILE A 49 13.62 -9.44 8.18
N ASP A 50 14.09 -10.07 9.24
CA ASP A 50 14.35 -11.53 9.28
C ASP A 50 13.09 -12.31 9.67
N ALA A 51 12.14 -11.66 10.34
CA ALA A 51 10.87 -12.27 10.72
C ALA A 51 9.73 -11.25 10.60
N ALA A 52 8.88 -11.44 9.58
CA ALA A 52 7.88 -10.44 9.21
C ALA A 52 6.61 -11.05 8.60
N SER A 53 5.60 -10.19 8.47
CA SER A 53 4.40 -10.42 7.65
C SER A 53 4.09 -9.17 6.83
N VAL A 54 3.71 -9.39 5.58
CA VAL A 54 3.34 -8.36 4.59
C VAL A 54 1.95 -8.68 4.05
N SER A 55 1.03 -7.71 4.10
CA SER A 55 -0.23 -7.70 3.35
C SER A 55 -0.10 -6.70 2.20
N GLU A 56 -0.42 -7.13 0.99
CA GLU A 56 -0.53 -6.27 -0.20
C GLU A 56 -1.99 -6.27 -0.64
N VAL A 57 -2.64 -5.11 -0.57
CA VAL A 57 -4.09 -5.01 -0.79
C VAL A 57 -4.37 -3.90 -1.78
N THR A 58 -5.32 -4.14 -2.69
CA THR A 58 -5.92 -3.08 -3.52
C THR A 58 -7.42 -3.03 -3.30
N LEU A 59 -7.93 -1.83 -3.03
CA LEU A 59 -9.36 -1.54 -2.90
C LEU A 59 -9.91 -1.05 -4.23
N TYR A 60 -10.83 -1.81 -4.84
CA TYR A 60 -11.48 -1.43 -6.09
C TYR A 60 -12.87 -0.86 -5.80
N ALA A 61 -13.09 0.41 -6.09
CA ALA A 61 -14.36 1.11 -5.84
C ALA A 61 -14.75 1.99 -7.03
N GLY A 62 -14.94 1.35 -8.20
CA GLY A 62 -15.26 2.01 -9.46
C GLY A 62 -14.10 1.92 -10.44
N PRO A 63 -13.04 2.74 -10.32
CA PRO A 63 -11.87 2.67 -11.19
C PRO A 63 -11.17 1.29 -11.14
N PRO A 64 -10.62 0.81 -12.26
CA PRO A 64 -9.96 -0.49 -12.35
C PRO A 64 -8.61 -0.53 -11.61
N GLU A 65 -7.94 0.61 -11.42
CA GLU A 65 -6.65 0.71 -10.74
C GLU A 65 -6.80 0.52 -9.23
N GLY A 66 -7.87 1.10 -8.65
CA GLY A 66 -8.12 1.10 -7.22
C GLY A 66 -7.08 1.87 -6.39
N VAL A 67 -7.16 1.71 -5.07
CA VAL A 67 -6.17 2.24 -4.12
C VAL A 67 -5.40 1.09 -3.49
N SER A 68 -4.10 1.04 -3.72
CA SER A 68 -3.22 0.01 -3.15
C SER A 68 -2.56 0.47 -1.85
N PHE A 69 -2.37 -0.47 -0.93
CA PHE A 69 -1.56 -0.29 0.26
C PHE A 69 -0.82 -1.56 0.63
N VAL A 70 0.25 -1.39 1.40
CA VAL A 70 1.06 -2.46 1.96
C VAL A 70 1.17 -2.26 3.46
N VAL A 71 0.81 -3.28 4.24
CA VAL A 71 1.11 -3.33 5.67
C VAL A 71 2.26 -4.29 5.87
N TRP A 72 3.36 -3.82 6.45
CA TRP A 72 4.55 -4.60 6.74
C TRP A 72 4.82 -4.58 8.23
N SER A 73 4.79 -5.74 8.88
CA SER A 73 4.95 -5.83 10.33
C SER A 73 6.03 -6.81 10.77
N ASP A 74 6.53 -6.62 11.98
CA ASP A 74 7.40 -7.55 12.72
C ASP A 74 6.67 -8.73 13.40
N LEU A 75 5.49 -9.12 12.88
CA LEU A 75 4.68 -10.23 13.37
C LEU A 75 4.75 -11.43 12.43
N PRO A 76 5.82 -12.24 12.48
CA PRO A 76 5.94 -13.44 11.68
C PRO A 76 4.96 -14.49 12.19
N ASN A 77 4.04 -15.00 11.36
CA ASN A 77 3.40 -16.33 11.48
C ASN A 77 2.09 -16.39 10.72
N SER A 78 1.18 -15.46 10.99
CA SER A 78 -0.16 -15.49 10.39
C SER A 78 -0.62 -14.13 9.95
N ARG A 79 -1.21 -14.11 8.76
CA ARG A 79 -1.92 -13.01 8.15
C ARG A 79 -3.26 -13.54 7.69
N SER A 80 -4.31 -12.76 7.90
CA SER A 80 -5.63 -13.05 7.36
C SER A 80 -6.29 -11.75 6.98
N GLY A 81 -6.99 -11.77 5.86
CA GLY A 81 -7.70 -10.64 5.32
C GLY A 81 -8.97 -11.12 4.65
N ASN A 82 -10.02 -10.33 4.78
CA ASN A 82 -11.18 -10.42 3.92
C ASN A 82 -11.67 -9.01 3.59
N GLY A 83 -12.48 -8.92 2.56
CA GLY A 83 -13.06 -7.67 2.16
C GLY A 83 -14.08 -7.89 1.07
N GLY A 84 -14.76 -6.81 0.75
CA GLY A 84 -15.82 -6.79 -0.23
C GLY A 84 -16.05 -5.38 -0.71
N GLY A 85 -16.84 -5.26 -1.76
CA GLY A 85 -17.18 -3.96 -2.29
C GLY A 85 -18.37 -4.02 -3.23
N GLY A 86 -18.94 -2.86 -3.49
CA GLY A 86 -20.08 -2.67 -4.37
C GLY A 86 -20.25 -1.22 -4.76
N ALA A 87 -21.05 -0.98 -5.80
CA ALA A 87 -21.22 0.34 -6.40
C ALA A 87 -21.68 1.45 -5.44
N ARG A 88 -22.45 1.10 -4.40
CA ARG A 88 -22.98 2.06 -3.42
C ARG A 88 -22.08 2.24 -2.20
N ASP A 89 -21.41 1.17 -1.80
CA ASP A 89 -20.71 1.10 -0.51
C ASP A 89 -19.20 1.32 -0.64
N GLY A 90 -18.66 1.31 -1.87
CA GLY A 90 -17.23 1.36 -2.12
C GLY A 90 -16.57 0.00 -1.92
N ALA A 91 -15.34 -0.02 -1.43
CA ALA A 91 -14.60 -1.22 -1.05
C ALA A 91 -14.06 -1.10 0.37
N ALA A 92 -14.11 -2.21 1.11
CA ALA A 92 -13.60 -2.29 2.46
C ALA A 92 -12.80 -3.59 2.67
N TYR A 93 -11.77 -3.49 3.48
CA TYR A 93 -10.89 -4.58 3.90
C TYR A 93 -10.86 -4.65 5.43
N LYS A 94 -10.83 -5.88 5.96
CA LYS A 94 -10.55 -6.18 7.37
C LYS A 94 -9.58 -7.34 7.43
N GLY A 95 -8.53 -7.20 8.21
CA GLY A 95 -7.52 -8.24 8.36
C GLY A 95 -6.72 -8.09 9.64
N TYR A 96 -5.69 -8.90 9.78
CA TYR A 96 -4.75 -8.84 10.89
C TYR A 96 -3.43 -9.49 10.55
N HIS A 97 -2.38 -9.07 11.25
CA HIS A 97 -1.14 -9.85 11.40
C HIS A 97 -1.05 -10.35 12.84
N ARG A 98 -0.50 -11.55 13.05
CA ARG A 98 -0.34 -12.14 14.38
C ARG A 98 0.88 -13.03 14.45
N ALA A 99 1.67 -12.87 15.52
CA ALA A 99 2.80 -13.72 15.88
C ALA A 99 2.37 -14.87 16.82
N LYS A 100 3.25 -15.86 16.99
CA LYS A 100 2.99 -17.02 17.87
C LYS A 100 2.94 -16.66 19.36
N ASP A 101 3.62 -15.58 19.75
CA ASP A 101 3.66 -15.05 21.12
C ASP A 101 2.37 -14.32 21.53
N GLY A 102 1.38 -14.24 20.63
CA GLY A 102 0.09 -13.62 20.87
C GLY A 102 -0.01 -12.16 20.46
N ARG A 103 1.11 -11.50 20.11
CA ARG A 103 1.07 -10.14 19.56
C ARG A 103 0.30 -10.11 18.24
N ARG A 104 -0.50 -9.06 18.07
CA ARG A 104 -1.43 -8.91 16.95
C ARG A 104 -1.61 -7.44 16.64
N ILE A 105 -1.80 -7.14 15.36
CA ILE A 105 -2.37 -5.87 14.90
C ILE A 105 -3.63 -6.16 14.08
N ASP A 106 -4.68 -5.37 14.29
CA ASP A 106 -5.88 -5.37 13.46
C ASP A 106 -5.77 -4.29 12.38
N ILE A 107 -6.14 -4.67 11.16
CA ILE A 107 -6.04 -3.84 9.96
C ILE A 107 -7.46 -3.64 9.42
N LYS A 108 -7.85 -2.40 9.13
CA LYS A 108 -9.07 -2.10 8.38
C LYS A 108 -8.76 -1.04 7.35
N ALA A 109 -9.33 -1.13 6.16
CA ALA A 109 -9.18 -0.07 5.17
C ALA A 109 -10.49 0.10 4.39
N GLU A 110 -10.74 1.32 3.92
CA GLU A 110 -11.93 1.62 3.12
C GLU A 110 -11.64 2.67 2.04
N SER A 111 -12.30 2.53 0.89
CA SER A 111 -12.32 3.48 -0.20
C SER A 111 -13.74 3.58 -0.75
N ARG A 112 -14.23 4.80 -0.98
CA ARG A 112 -15.57 5.01 -1.56
C ARG A 112 -15.56 5.25 -3.05
N ASP A 113 -14.43 5.70 -3.58
CA ASP A 113 -14.29 6.20 -4.95
C ASP A 113 -13.16 5.51 -5.74
N GLY A 114 -12.43 4.60 -5.10
CA GLY A 114 -11.29 3.89 -5.67
C GLY A 114 -10.09 4.79 -5.96
N LYS A 115 -10.07 6.01 -5.40
CA LYS A 115 -9.02 7.02 -5.59
C LYS A 115 -8.44 7.49 -4.25
N THR A 116 -9.28 7.63 -3.25
CA THR A 116 -8.93 7.98 -1.88
C THR A 116 -9.28 6.83 -0.96
N ALA A 117 -8.47 6.64 0.09
CA ALA A 117 -8.70 5.58 1.04
C ALA A 117 -8.10 5.91 2.40
N THR A 118 -8.72 5.37 3.43
CA THR A 118 -8.18 5.37 4.79
C THR A 118 -7.84 3.96 5.21
N ILE A 119 -6.82 3.82 6.06
CA ILE A 119 -6.45 2.57 6.71
C ILE A 119 -6.34 2.82 8.20
N SER A 120 -6.82 1.89 9.03
CA SER A 120 -6.59 1.88 10.46
C SER A 120 -5.74 0.69 10.87
N ILE A 121 -4.72 0.94 11.71
CA ILE A 121 -3.92 -0.08 12.40
C ILE A 121 -4.22 0.06 13.89
N ASP A 122 -4.77 -0.99 14.51
CA ASP A 122 -5.22 -0.99 15.92
C ASP A 122 -6.11 0.21 16.28
N GLY A 123 -6.95 0.63 15.33
CA GLY A 123 -7.89 1.74 15.49
C GLY A 123 -7.30 3.13 15.23
N VAL A 124 -5.98 3.26 15.03
CA VAL A 124 -5.36 4.53 14.63
C VAL A 124 -5.46 4.68 13.11
N SER A 125 -6.04 5.78 12.64
CA SER A 125 -6.34 6.03 11.22
C SER A 125 -5.22 6.77 10.49
N TYR A 126 -4.95 6.35 9.26
CA TYR A 126 -3.97 6.91 8.35
C TYR A 126 -4.63 7.17 6.99
N ASP A 127 -4.23 8.26 6.35
CA ASP A 127 -4.66 8.63 5.00
C ASP A 127 -3.67 8.05 3.99
N LEU A 128 -4.13 7.17 3.10
CA LEU A 128 -3.27 6.51 2.12
C LEU A 128 -2.69 7.47 1.07
N ALA A 129 -3.23 8.68 0.93
CA ALA A 129 -2.63 9.73 0.10
C ALA A 129 -1.25 10.19 0.61
N LYS A 130 -0.90 9.92 1.88
CA LYS A 130 0.40 10.28 2.49
C LYS A 130 1.47 9.19 2.30
N GLY A 131 1.11 8.05 1.75
CA GLY A 131 2.00 6.93 1.49
C GLY A 131 1.29 5.58 1.63
N GLY A 132 1.50 4.71 0.66
CA GLY A 132 0.82 3.42 0.61
C GLY A 132 1.47 2.33 1.47
N LEU A 133 2.71 2.52 1.95
CA LEU A 133 3.42 1.55 2.77
C LEU A 133 3.35 1.94 4.24
N LEU A 134 2.84 1.05 5.09
CA LEU A 134 2.79 1.19 6.54
C LEU A 134 3.73 0.15 7.16
N LEU A 135 4.83 0.63 7.75
CA LEU A 135 5.74 -0.18 8.55
C LEU A 135 5.23 -0.19 10.00
N VAL A 136 5.08 -1.38 10.58
CA VAL A 136 4.48 -1.57 11.90
C VAL A 136 5.42 -2.39 12.77
N SER A 137 5.86 -1.83 13.89
CA SER A 137 6.58 -2.57 14.91
C SER A 137 5.74 -2.75 16.16
N THR A 138 5.74 -3.97 16.67
CA THR A 138 5.06 -4.39 17.89
C THR A 138 6.05 -4.72 19.01
N GLN A 139 7.31 -4.30 18.89
CA GLN A 139 8.30 -4.44 19.96
C GLN A 139 7.99 -3.53 21.16
N GLN A 140 7.22 -2.47 20.93
CA GLN A 140 6.75 -1.53 21.95
C GLN A 140 5.22 -1.56 22.04
N GLN A 141 4.69 -1.08 23.16
CA GLN A 141 3.26 -0.86 23.37
C GLN A 141 2.99 0.61 23.71
N PRO A 142 2.14 1.32 22.94
CA PRO A 142 1.45 0.85 21.73
C PRO A 142 2.41 0.55 20.56
N ALA A 143 1.92 -0.16 19.55
CA ALA A 143 2.69 -0.42 18.33
C ALA A 143 3.09 0.90 17.65
N ILE A 144 4.29 0.92 17.06
CA ILE A 144 4.83 2.07 16.35
C ILE A 144 4.57 1.87 14.85
N VAL A 145 4.00 2.88 14.22
CA VAL A 145 3.67 2.86 12.79
C VAL A 145 4.38 4.00 12.07
N LYS A 146 5.10 3.70 10.99
CA LYS A 146 5.68 4.67 10.06
C LYS A 146 5.04 4.51 8.69
N GLN A 147 4.41 5.58 8.20
CA GLN A 147 3.92 5.65 6.83
C GLN A 147 5.05 6.11 5.91
N VAL A 148 5.33 5.34 4.87
CA VAL A 148 6.40 5.60 3.90
C VAL A 148 5.79 5.88 2.55
N ASN A 149 6.21 7.00 1.95
CA ASN A 149 5.86 7.33 0.58
C ASN A 149 6.80 6.59 -0.38
N LEU A 150 6.48 5.32 -0.63
CA LEU A 150 7.19 4.44 -1.55
C LEU A 150 6.28 4.13 -2.75
N ASP A 151 6.85 4.09 -3.96
CA ASP A 151 6.14 3.53 -5.11
C ASP A 151 5.90 2.03 -4.89
N LEU A 152 4.64 1.66 -4.64
CA LEU A 152 4.25 0.28 -4.34
C LEU A 152 4.51 -0.70 -5.49
N LYS A 153 4.68 -0.21 -6.73
CA LYS A 153 5.07 -1.06 -7.87
C LYS A 153 6.49 -1.61 -7.72
N THR A 154 7.30 -1.01 -6.86
CA THR A 154 8.66 -1.47 -6.54
C THR A 154 8.70 -2.55 -5.47
N VAL A 155 7.61 -2.74 -4.73
CA VAL A 155 7.50 -3.82 -3.74
C VAL A 155 7.39 -5.14 -4.51
N PRO A 156 8.37 -6.05 -4.37
CA PRO A 156 8.37 -7.26 -5.16
C PRO A 156 7.37 -8.26 -4.61
N ASN A 157 6.87 -9.12 -5.49
CA ASN A 157 6.04 -10.26 -5.10
C ASN A 157 6.90 -11.43 -4.60
N GLY A 158 6.37 -12.17 -3.63
CA GLY A 158 6.94 -13.42 -3.17
C GLY A 158 7.93 -13.25 -2.01
N GLN A 159 7.95 -14.26 -1.14
CA GLN A 159 8.64 -14.20 0.15
C GLN A 159 10.13 -13.88 0.05
N GLU A 160 10.87 -14.58 -0.83
CA GLU A 160 12.32 -14.38 -0.95
C GLU A 160 12.66 -12.95 -1.43
N ALA A 161 11.89 -12.45 -2.40
CA ALA A 161 12.10 -11.12 -2.94
C ALA A 161 11.72 -10.04 -1.91
N LEU A 162 10.63 -10.22 -1.16
CA LEU A 162 10.26 -9.34 -0.04
C LEU A 162 11.34 -9.32 1.05
N SER A 163 11.83 -10.48 1.47
CA SER A 163 12.90 -10.55 2.48
C SER A 163 14.17 -9.83 2.01
N ARG A 164 14.58 -10.01 0.74
CA ARG A 164 15.72 -9.28 0.17
C ARG A 164 15.46 -7.77 0.11
N PHE A 165 14.26 -7.37 -0.32
CA PHE A 165 13.85 -5.97 -0.41
C PHE A 165 13.90 -5.26 0.95
N ALA A 166 13.51 -5.97 2.02
CA ALA A 166 13.59 -5.47 3.40
C ALA A 166 15.02 -5.07 3.78
N SER A 167 15.98 -5.95 3.46
CA SER A 167 17.38 -5.79 3.86
C SER A 167 18.11 -4.73 3.04
N THR A 168 17.68 -4.45 1.82
CA THR A 168 18.32 -3.48 0.92
C THR A 168 17.67 -2.10 0.95
N THR A 169 16.39 -1.98 1.34
CA THR A 169 15.68 -0.71 1.39
C THR A 169 15.98 0.04 2.68
N VAL A 170 16.66 1.19 2.57
CA VAL A 170 17.17 1.97 3.73
C VAL A 170 16.05 2.35 4.69
N ASP A 171 14.90 2.83 4.22
CA ASP A 171 13.79 3.25 5.10
C ASP A 171 13.21 2.10 5.92
N ILE A 172 13.07 0.93 5.30
CA ILE A 172 12.53 -0.27 5.95
C ILE A 172 13.53 -0.78 6.98
N ARG A 173 14.78 -0.94 6.55
CA ARG A 173 15.86 -1.43 7.42
C ARG A 173 16.07 -0.53 8.62
N THR A 174 16.17 0.79 8.41
CA THR A 174 16.40 1.77 9.48
C THR A 174 15.26 1.74 10.49
N PHE A 175 14.01 1.77 10.01
CA PHE A 175 12.84 1.70 10.89
C PHE A 175 12.90 0.48 11.81
N PHE A 176 13.07 -0.72 11.27
CA PHE A 176 13.07 -1.95 12.07
C PHE A 176 14.32 -2.13 12.94
N GLN A 177 15.46 -1.60 12.52
CA GLN A 177 16.67 -1.56 13.35
C GLN A 177 16.47 -0.65 14.57
N ASP A 178 15.88 0.52 14.38
CA ASP A 178 15.61 1.48 15.46
C ASP A 178 14.57 0.96 16.47
N GLN A 179 13.71 0.02 16.06
CA GLN A 179 12.70 -0.58 16.92
C GLN A 179 13.19 -1.84 17.66
N ARG A 180 14.45 -2.24 17.49
CA ARG A 180 14.98 -3.40 18.21
C ARG A 180 14.88 -3.16 19.72
N PRO A 181 14.40 -4.15 20.50
CA PRO A 181 14.53 -4.06 21.94
C PRO A 181 16.03 -3.93 22.30
N PRO A 182 16.38 -3.17 23.35
CA PRO A 182 17.75 -3.13 23.84
C PRO A 182 18.25 -4.55 24.05
N HIS A 183 19.51 -4.83 23.69
CA HIS A 183 20.11 -6.11 24.04
C HIS A 183 20.02 -6.28 25.56
N GLN A 184 19.27 -7.28 26.02
CA GLN A 184 19.26 -7.70 27.42
C GLN A 184 20.58 -8.45 27.72
N GLN A 185 21.70 -7.75 27.53
CA GLN A 185 23.01 -8.08 28.07
C GLN A 185 23.24 -7.00 29.11
N ASP A 186 23.33 -7.39 30.39
CA ASP A 186 23.60 -6.56 31.60
C ASP A 186 22.54 -6.72 32.71
N LEU A 187 22.04 -7.94 32.94
CA LEU A 187 21.47 -8.33 34.23
C LEU A 187 22.01 -9.71 34.62
N ASP A 188 23.31 -9.78 34.90
CA ASP A 188 23.93 -10.79 35.76
C ASP A 188 24.75 -10.06 36.84
#